data_AF-A0A1H1UKW8-F1
#
_entry.id   AF-A0A1H1UKW8-F1
#
_cell.length_a   1.000
_cell.length_b   1.000
_cell.length_c   1.000
_cell.angle_alpha   90.00
_cell.angle_beta   90.00
_cell.angle_gamma   90.00
#
_symmetry.space_group_name_H-M   'P 1'
#
loop_
_entity.id
_entity.type
_entity.pdbx_description
1 polymer ?
#
loop_
_entity_poly.entity_id
_entity_poly.type
_entity_poly.pdbx_seq_one_letter_code
_entity_poly.pdbx_strand_id
1 'polypeptide(L)'
;MTHIENLGRILGAGALLADAGDPPASPVVDVADPAARAYRRSTSVGDTGAHVAEYVPFLLSTDAHVWDAIRTGTPDPRLTAEAVRRPAADHVLLVTSVAAAAGARLHSPGEVAVSETDAALGGAAIAATWPDAERAIARVTFADEGAGLRAAEVLVRGSVPIERIALIAVANDRVRDRVRAALQAVGAKVRVAVYPPWFLGGAE
;
A
#
# COMPACT_ATOMS: atom_id res chain seq x y z
N MET A 1 -3.53 -1.16 0.97
CA MET A 1 -4.78 -1.19 1.77
C MET A 1 -5.48 0.14 1.59
N THR A 2 -6.81 0.16 1.57
CA THR A 2 -7.57 1.41 1.51
C THR A 2 -9.00 1.17 1.96
N HIS A 3 -9.73 2.23 2.28
CA HIS A 3 -11.17 2.14 2.56
C HIS A 3 -11.96 1.84 1.28
N ILE A 4 -13.04 1.05 1.37
CA ILE A 4 -13.82 0.61 0.20
C ILE A 4 -14.38 1.77 -0.62
N GLU A 5 -14.75 2.88 0.01
CA GLU A 5 -15.26 4.08 -0.68
C GLU A 5 -14.25 4.70 -1.65
N ASN A 6 -12.94 4.39 -1.52
CA ASN A 6 -11.92 4.89 -2.42
C ASN A 6 -11.89 4.14 -3.75
N LEU A 7 -12.52 2.96 -3.86
CA LEU A 7 -12.49 2.15 -5.08
C LEU A 7 -13.08 2.86 -6.27
N GLY A 8 -14.16 3.64 -6.11
CA GLY A 8 -14.75 4.38 -7.22
C GLY A 8 -13.75 5.31 -7.91
N ARG A 9 -12.92 6.03 -7.11
CA ARG A 9 -11.90 6.94 -7.65
C ARG A 9 -10.69 6.21 -8.22
N ILE A 10 -10.25 5.12 -7.57
CA ILE A 10 -9.16 4.27 -8.07
C ILE A 10 -9.54 3.66 -9.43
N LEU A 11 -10.75 3.11 -9.53
CA LEU A 11 -11.25 2.49 -10.75
C LEU A 11 -11.53 3.52 -11.84
N GLY A 12 -12.04 4.70 -11.49
CA GLY A 12 -12.22 5.81 -12.43
C GLY A 12 -10.89 6.33 -13.01
N ALA A 13 -9.80 6.27 -12.23
CA ALA A 13 -8.44 6.58 -12.70
C ALA A 13 -7.76 5.42 -13.45
N GLY A 14 -8.31 4.20 -13.35
CA GLY A 14 -7.68 2.98 -13.86
C GLY A 14 -6.40 2.56 -13.12
N ALA A 15 -6.05 3.21 -12.01
CA ALA A 15 -4.80 2.99 -11.32
C ALA A 15 -4.85 3.40 -9.84
N LEU A 16 -3.97 2.80 -9.04
CA LEU A 16 -3.53 3.39 -7.78
C LEU A 16 -2.60 4.56 -8.12
N LEU A 17 -2.90 5.73 -7.57
CA LEU A 17 -2.12 6.96 -7.78
C LEU A 17 -1.27 7.27 -6.55
N ALA A 18 -0.09 7.86 -6.77
CA ALA A 18 0.72 8.43 -5.71
C ALA A 18 0.10 9.73 -5.14
N ASP A 19 0.46 10.09 -3.92
CA ASP A 19 -0.03 11.30 -3.24
C ASP A 19 0.36 12.58 -4.00
N ALA A 20 1.61 12.68 -4.43
CA ALA A 20 2.16 13.77 -5.24
C ALA A 20 2.33 13.38 -6.72
N GLY A 21 1.45 12.50 -7.23
CA GLY A 21 1.42 12.14 -8.66
C GLY A 21 0.72 13.17 -9.54
N ASP A 22 0.70 12.92 -10.86
CA ASP A 22 -0.08 13.68 -11.83
C ASP A 22 -1.00 12.73 -12.64
N PRO A 23 -2.32 12.70 -12.39
CA PRO A 23 -3.01 13.43 -11.32
C PRO A 23 -2.69 12.85 -9.92
N PRO A 24 -2.83 13.65 -8.84
CA PRO A 24 -2.58 13.19 -7.48
C PRO A 24 -3.71 12.29 -6.98
N ALA A 25 -3.39 11.40 -6.05
CA ALA A 25 -4.38 10.60 -5.34
C ALA A 25 -5.33 11.51 -4.55
N SER A 26 -6.63 11.32 -4.74
CA SER A 26 -7.68 12.01 -3.99
C SER A 26 -8.61 10.96 -3.37
N PRO A 27 -8.33 10.42 -2.18
CA PRO A 27 -9.22 9.45 -1.54
C PRO A 27 -10.54 10.11 -1.08
N VAL A 28 -11.65 9.36 -1.11
CA VAL A 28 -12.93 9.76 -0.51
C VAL A 28 -12.83 9.68 1.01
N VAL A 29 -12.25 8.60 1.50
CA VAL A 29 -11.94 8.38 2.91
C VAL A 29 -10.43 8.26 3.03
N ASP A 30 -9.80 9.31 3.55
CA ASP A 30 -8.36 9.28 3.79
C ASP A 30 -8.07 8.52 5.09
N VAL A 31 -7.19 7.52 4.98
CA VAL A 31 -6.73 6.74 6.13
C VAL A 31 -5.44 7.32 6.71
N ALA A 32 -4.65 8.02 5.90
CA ALA A 32 -3.35 8.54 6.28
C ALA A 32 -3.50 9.85 7.06
N ASP A 33 -2.71 10.00 8.12
CA ASP A 33 -2.65 11.26 8.84
C ASP A 33 -2.09 12.38 7.94
N PRO A 34 -2.67 13.60 7.95
CA PRO A 34 -2.15 14.71 7.15
C PRO A 34 -0.68 15.05 7.44
N ALA A 35 -0.22 14.92 8.68
CA ALA A 35 1.17 15.13 9.03
C ALA A 35 2.07 14.05 8.42
N ALA A 36 1.64 12.78 8.45
CA ALA A 36 2.36 11.69 7.80
C ALA A 36 2.49 11.91 6.28
N ARG A 37 1.43 12.40 5.61
CA ARG A 37 1.51 12.82 4.20
C ARG A 37 2.50 13.96 4.00
N ALA A 38 2.47 14.98 4.84
CA ALA A 38 3.40 16.11 4.76
C ALA A 38 4.86 15.65 4.87
N TYR A 39 5.16 14.75 5.81
CA TYR A 39 6.49 14.15 5.92
C TYR A 39 6.88 13.40 4.63
N ARG A 40 6.02 12.54 4.10
CA ARG A 40 6.28 11.81 2.84
C ARG A 40 6.51 12.75 1.65
N ARG A 41 5.90 13.93 1.62
CA ARG A 41 6.13 14.95 0.58
C ARG A 41 7.49 15.64 0.70
N SER A 42 8.06 15.70 1.90
CA SER A 42 9.39 16.28 2.14
C SER A 42 10.53 15.27 2.13
N THR A 43 10.26 13.98 2.37
CA THR A 43 11.30 12.96 2.46
C THR A 43 11.77 12.53 1.08
N SER A 44 13.06 12.75 0.79
CA SER A 44 13.69 12.35 -0.48
C SER A 44 13.96 10.83 -0.54
N VAL A 45 13.85 10.26 -1.74
CA VAL A 45 14.18 8.86 -2.04
C VAL A 45 15.60 8.79 -2.58
N GLY A 46 16.58 8.65 -1.68
CA GLY A 46 18.01 8.64 -2.02
C GLY A 46 18.38 9.83 -2.92
N ASP A 47 19.20 9.58 -3.94
CA ASP A 47 19.66 10.59 -4.90
C ASP A 47 18.78 10.68 -6.16
N THR A 48 17.57 10.11 -6.13
CA THR A 48 16.68 10.05 -7.31
C THR A 48 16.08 11.41 -7.69
N GLY A 49 16.18 12.41 -6.80
CA GLY A 49 15.49 13.69 -6.91
C GLY A 49 13.98 13.61 -6.67
N ALA A 50 13.44 12.43 -6.34
CA ALA A 50 12.04 12.23 -6.03
C ALA A 50 11.78 12.21 -4.52
N HIS A 51 10.55 12.51 -4.11
CA HIS A 51 10.07 12.36 -2.75
C HIS A 51 9.20 11.12 -2.58
N VAL A 52 9.10 10.60 -1.35
CA VAL A 52 8.32 9.39 -1.03
C VAL A 52 6.85 9.53 -1.48
N ALA A 53 6.28 10.74 -1.41
CA ALA A 53 4.91 11.01 -1.86
C ALA A 53 4.68 10.82 -3.38
N GLU A 54 5.73 10.78 -4.20
CA GLU A 54 5.63 10.46 -5.64
C GLU A 54 5.49 8.96 -5.92
N TYR A 55 5.45 8.12 -4.89
CA TYR A 55 5.35 6.68 -5.00
C TYR A 55 4.03 6.16 -4.42
N VAL A 56 3.53 5.08 -5.00
CA VAL A 56 2.46 4.27 -4.43
C VAL A 56 3.09 3.29 -3.42
N PRO A 57 2.74 3.36 -2.12
CA PRO A 57 3.28 2.47 -1.12
C PRO A 57 2.55 1.12 -1.07
N PHE A 58 3.31 0.05 -0.96
CA PHE A 58 2.85 -1.33 -0.72
C PHE A 58 3.53 -1.88 0.53
N LEU A 59 2.73 -2.38 1.47
CA LEU A 59 3.26 -3.15 2.59
C LEU A 59 3.62 -4.55 2.13
N LEU A 60 4.65 -5.14 2.74
CA LEU A 60 5.16 -6.45 2.38
C LEU A 60 4.45 -7.63 3.07
N SER A 61 3.56 -7.35 4.03
CA SER A 61 2.83 -8.38 4.78
C SER A 61 1.38 -7.97 5.07
N THR A 62 0.50 -8.96 5.13
CA THR A 62 -0.87 -8.82 5.66
C THR A 62 -0.91 -8.66 7.18
N ASP A 63 0.24 -8.73 7.85
CA ASP A 63 0.40 -8.46 9.29
C ASP A 63 1.23 -7.21 9.55
N ALA A 64 1.39 -6.36 8.52
CA ALA A 64 2.13 -5.12 8.63
C ALA A 64 1.52 -4.17 9.67
N HIS A 65 2.39 -3.45 10.40
CA HIS A 65 2.00 -2.68 11.58
C HIS A 65 0.87 -1.68 11.32
N VAL A 66 0.89 -0.96 10.18
CA VAL A 66 -0.19 -0.04 9.79
C VAL A 66 -1.53 -0.76 9.69
N TRP A 67 -1.53 -1.94 9.07
CA TRP A 67 -2.77 -2.67 8.86
C TRP A 67 -3.25 -3.34 10.15
N ASP A 68 -2.32 -3.86 10.96
CA ASP A 68 -2.61 -4.39 12.29
C ASP A 68 -3.22 -3.34 13.22
N ALA A 69 -2.73 -2.09 13.16
CA ALA A 69 -3.32 -0.96 13.89
C ALA A 69 -4.79 -0.72 13.51
N ILE A 70 -5.15 -0.82 12.22
CA ILE A 70 -6.55 -0.74 11.78
C ILE A 70 -7.36 -1.94 12.29
N ARG A 71 -6.80 -3.16 12.24
CA ARG A 71 -7.50 -4.38 12.66
C ARG A 71 -7.78 -4.43 14.16
N THR A 72 -6.88 -3.89 14.97
CA THR A 72 -6.94 -3.92 16.45
C THR A 72 -7.48 -2.63 17.06
N GLY A 73 -7.60 -1.55 16.27
CA GLY A 73 -7.95 -0.22 16.76
C GLY A 73 -6.83 0.46 17.54
N THR A 74 -5.61 -0.06 17.47
CA THR A 74 -4.43 0.52 18.11
C THR A 74 -4.00 1.82 17.40
N PRO A 75 -3.69 2.91 18.12
CA PRO A 75 -3.17 4.12 17.50
C PRO A 75 -1.87 3.89 16.72
N ASP A 76 -1.76 4.48 15.53
CA ASP A 76 -0.53 4.51 14.72
C ASP A 76 -0.34 5.94 14.18
N PRO A 77 0.85 6.55 14.29
CA PRO A 77 1.10 7.94 13.88
C PRO A 77 0.95 8.19 12.37
N ARG A 78 0.92 7.12 11.56
CA ARG A 78 0.71 7.22 10.11
C ARG A 78 -0.76 7.31 9.73
N LEU A 79 -1.66 7.00 10.67
CA LEU A 79 -3.09 6.87 10.45
C LEU A 79 -3.86 7.97 11.17
N THR A 80 -4.97 8.41 10.57
CA THR A 80 -5.92 9.26 11.29
C THR A 80 -6.56 8.48 12.44
N ALA A 81 -6.93 9.18 13.52
CA ALA A 81 -7.65 8.55 14.63
C ALA A 81 -8.98 7.90 14.19
N GLU A 82 -9.62 8.41 13.14
CA GLU A 82 -10.84 7.83 12.58
C GLU A 82 -10.56 6.57 11.76
N ALA A 83 -9.40 6.44 11.11
CA ALA A 83 -9.05 5.25 10.35
C ALA A 83 -9.02 3.99 11.22
N VAL A 84 -8.43 4.09 12.42
CA VAL A 84 -8.34 2.97 13.38
C VAL A 84 -9.66 2.68 14.12
N ARG A 85 -10.61 3.63 14.13
CA ARG A 85 -11.95 3.40 14.69
C ARG A 85 -12.90 2.69 13.72
N ARG A 86 -12.62 2.75 12.42
CA ARG A 86 -13.46 2.09 11.41
C ARG A 86 -13.27 0.58 11.46
N PRO A 87 -14.33 -0.20 11.23
CA PRO A 87 -14.20 -1.64 11.06
C PRO A 87 -13.16 -2.00 9.98
N ALA A 88 -12.29 -2.96 10.29
CA ALA A 88 -11.38 -3.51 9.28
C ALA A 88 -12.15 -4.04 8.05
N ALA A 89 -13.38 -4.54 8.25
CA ALA A 89 -14.25 -5.01 7.18
C ALA A 89 -14.66 -3.93 6.15
N ASP A 90 -14.52 -2.65 6.48
CA ASP A 90 -14.76 -1.53 5.55
C ASP A 90 -13.54 -1.21 4.66
N HIS A 91 -12.46 -1.96 4.83
CA HIS A 91 -11.24 -1.83 4.04
C HIS A 91 -11.11 -2.95 3.01
N VAL A 92 -10.27 -2.70 2.01
CA VAL A 92 -9.89 -3.67 0.98
C VAL A 92 -8.36 -3.70 0.87
N LEU A 93 -7.82 -4.90 0.62
CA LEU A 93 -6.40 -5.10 0.37
C LEU A 93 -6.20 -5.38 -1.12
N LEU A 94 -5.56 -4.44 -1.83
CA LEU A 94 -5.12 -4.65 -3.20
C LEU A 94 -3.72 -5.28 -3.17
N VAL A 95 -3.60 -6.48 -3.70
CA VAL A 95 -2.41 -7.33 -3.61
C VAL A 95 -1.79 -7.52 -4.99
N THR A 96 -0.48 -7.40 -5.06
CA THR A 96 0.33 -7.58 -6.27
C THR A 96 1.72 -8.10 -5.88
N SER A 97 2.55 -8.44 -6.88
CA SER A 97 3.98 -8.67 -6.68
C SER A 97 4.76 -7.41 -7.06
N VAL A 98 5.97 -7.26 -6.52
CA VAL A 98 6.85 -6.13 -6.87
C VAL A 98 7.09 -6.06 -8.38
N ALA A 99 7.37 -7.20 -9.00
CA ALA A 99 7.58 -7.30 -10.45
C ALA A 99 6.34 -6.87 -11.26
N ALA A 100 5.14 -7.30 -10.85
CA ALA A 100 3.90 -6.90 -11.54
C ALA A 100 3.62 -5.41 -11.36
N ALA A 101 3.76 -4.88 -10.14
CA ALA A 101 3.52 -3.47 -9.83
C ALA A 101 4.44 -2.53 -10.62
N ALA A 102 5.74 -2.84 -10.68
CA ALA A 102 6.72 -2.06 -11.42
C ALA A 102 6.63 -2.27 -12.94
N GLY A 103 6.39 -3.50 -13.38
CA GLY A 103 6.37 -3.89 -14.79
C GLY A 103 7.73 -3.67 -15.47
N ALA A 104 7.71 -3.15 -16.69
CA ALA A 104 8.93 -2.88 -17.47
C ALA A 104 9.94 -1.92 -16.80
N ARG A 105 9.49 -1.16 -15.79
CA ARG A 105 10.30 -0.17 -15.05
C ARG A 105 11.09 -0.76 -13.89
N LEU A 106 10.94 -2.06 -13.60
CA LEU A 106 11.53 -2.71 -12.41
C LEU A 106 13.03 -2.42 -12.24
N HIS A 107 13.78 -2.43 -13.33
CA HIS A 107 15.24 -2.25 -13.32
C HIS A 107 15.69 -0.80 -13.57
N SER A 108 14.74 0.11 -13.79
CA SER A 108 15.03 1.53 -13.97
C SER A 108 15.33 2.18 -12.60
N PRO A 109 16.48 2.86 -12.42
CA PRO A 109 16.81 3.51 -11.16
C PRO A 109 15.71 4.48 -10.71
N GLY A 110 15.34 4.42 -9.43
CA GLY A 110 14.31 5.28 -8.83
C GLY A 110 12.86 4.93 -9.19
N GLU A 111 12.60 3.91 -10.01
CA GLU A 111 11.21 3.50 -10.31
C GLU A 111 10.62 2.56 -9.25
N VAL A 112 11.49 1.83 -8.56
CA VAL A 112 11.15 1.02 -7.39
C VAL A 112 12.12 1.39 -6.27
N ALA A 113 11.56 1.66 -5.11
CA ALA A 113 12.33 1.88 -3.89
C ALA A 113 11.83 0.98 -2.75
N VAL A 114 12.71 0.61 -1.84
CA VAL A 114 12.38 -0.25 -0.69
C VAL A 114 12.95 0.38 0.56
N SER A 115 12.11 0.47 1.60
CA SER A 115 12.56 0.78 2.95
C SER A 115 12.21 -0.38 3.87
N GLU A 116 13.12 -0.72 4.78
CA GLU A 116 12.94 -1.80 5.75
C GLU A 116 12.04 -1.37 6.94
N THR A 117 11.62 -0.10 6.94
CA THR A 117 10.71 0.52 7.89
C THR A 117 9.80 1.50 7.14
N ASP A 118 9.06 2.36 7.84
CA ASP A 118 8.40 3.51 7.22
C ASP A 118 9.42 4.42 6.54
N ALA A 119 9.32 4.60 5.22
CA ALA A 119 10.22 5.43 4.44
C ALA A 119 10.16 6.91 4.82
N ALA A 120 9.12 7.38 5.52
CA ALA A 120 9.06 8.73 6.06
C ALA A 120 9.72 8.89 7.43
N LEU A 121 10.15 7.80 8.08
CA LEU A 121 10.85 7.87 9.35
C LEU A 121 12.21 8.54 9.18
N GLY A 122 12.55 9.49 10.06
CA GLY A 122 13.84 10.16 10.03
C GLY A 122 15.01 9.18 10.12
N GLY A 123 15.89 9.20 9.11
CA GLY A 123 17.04 8.29 9.03
C GLY A 123 16.75 6.93 8.40
N ALA A 124 15.54 6.67 7.89
CA ALA A 124 15.24 5.46 7.14
C ALA A 124 16.13 5.35 5.89
N ALA A 125 16.85 4.23 5.76
CA ALA A 125 17.53 3.91 4.51
C ALA A 125 16.49 3.50 3.46
N ILE A 126 16.63 4.05 2.26
CA ILE A 126 15.76 3.74 1.12
C ILE A 126 16.63 3.26 -0.04
N ALA A 127 16.51 1.98 -0.38
CA ALA A 127 17.17 1.37 -1.52
C ALA A 127 16.41 1.74 -2.80
N ALA A 128 17.01 2.53 -3.70
CA ALA A 128 16.36 3.04 -4.91
C ALA A 128 16.92 2.45 -6.23
N THR A 129 17.77 1.42 -6.14
CA THR A 129 18.18 0.60 -7.29
C THR A 129 17.64 -0.81 -7.11
N TRP A 130 17.37 -1.52 -8.21
CA TRP A 130 16.84 -2.88 -8.12
C TRP A 130 17.76 -3.85 -7.37
N PRO A 131 19.10 -3.87 -7.58
CA PRO A 131 19.98 -4.74 -6.80
C PRO A 131 20.01 -4.44 -5.30
N ASP A 132 19.89 -3.17 -4.90
CA ASP A 132 19.78 -2.79 -3.49
C ASP A 132 18.41 -3.16 -2.91
N ALA A 133 17.34 -2.96 -3.68
CA ALA A 133 15.97 -3.29 -3.33
C ALA A 133 15.78 -4.79 -3.13
N GLU A 134 16.30 -5.64 -4.03
CA GLU A 134 16.29 -7.10 -3.88
C GLU A 134 17.00 -7.53 -2.60
N ARG A 135 18.17 -6.94 -2.31
CA ARG A 135 18.90 -7.22 -1.07
C ARG A 135 18.11 -6.78 0.17
N ALA A 136 17.45 -5.63 0.13
CA ALA A 136 16.60 -5.17 1.22
C ALA A 136 15.40 -6.10 1.44
N ILE A 137 14.69 -6.49 0.37
CA ILE A 137 13.57 -7.44 0.42
C ILE A 137 14.04 -8.78 1.00
N ALA A 138 15.19 -9.29 0.56
CA ALA A 138 15.76 -10.52 1.10
C ALA A 138 16.04 -10.39 2.60
N ARG A 139 16.69 -9.30 3.04
CA ARG A 139 16.97 -9.06 4.47
C ARG A 139 15.71 -9.08 5.31
N VAL A 140 14.67 -8.33 4.94
CA VAL A 140 13.44 -8.25 5.74
C VAL A 140 12.64 -9.56 5.71
N THR A 141 12.79 -10.36 4.64
CA THR A 141 12.17 -11.69 4.53
C THR A 141 12.82 -12.68 5.49
N PHE A 142 14.14 -12.62 5.66
CA PHE A 142 14.90 -13.55 6.50
C PHE A 142 15.16 -13.05 7.93
N ALA A 143 14.87 -11.78 8.23
CA ALA A 143 15.00 -11.21 9.56
C ALA A 143 13.90 -11.74 10.49
N ASP A 144 14.30 -12.27 11.66
CA ASP A 144 13.42 -12.66 12.78
C ASP A 144 12.15 -13.41 12.32
N GLU A 145 12.34 -14.50 11.57
CA GLU A 145 11.25 -15.33 11.03
C GLU A 145 10.23 -14.55 10.17
N GLY A 146 10.67 -13.47 9.52
CA GLY A 146 9.86 -12.61 8.66
C GLY A 146 9.24 -11.40 9.37
N ALA A 147 9.60 -11.12 10.63
CA ALA A 147 9.10 -9.94 11.35
C ALA A 147 9.45 -8.62 10.63
N GLY A 148 10.57 -8.58 9.90
CA GLY A 148 10.96 -7.41 9.09
C GLY A 148 9.92 -7.02 8.05
N LEU A 149 9.16 -7.98 7.51
CA LEU A 149 8.09 -7.73 6.52
C LEU A 149 6.94 -6.90 7.10
N ARG A 150 6.80 -6.83 8.43
CA ARG A 150 5.72 -6.08 9.09
C ARG A 150 5.96 -4.57 9.10
N ALA A 151 7.23 -4.15 9.05
CA ALA A 151 7.64 -2.75 9.06
C ALA A 151 7.96 -2.21 7.66
N ALA A 152 8.49 -3.08 6.80
CA ALA A 152 9.00 -2.69 5.50
C ALA A 152 7.90 -2.33 4.48
N GLU A 153 8.25 -1.43 3.57
CA GLU A 153 7.40 -1.04 2.44
C GLU A 153 8.17 -0.98 1.12
N VAL A 154 7.45 -1.31 0.05
CA VAL A 154 7.87 -1.15 -1.34
C VAL A 154 7.16 0.06 -1.92
N LEU A 155 7.91 0.91 -2.59
CA LEU A 155 7.47 2.15 -3.20
C LEU A 155 7.58 2.00 -4.72
N VAL A 156 6.47 2.17 -5.45
CA VAL A 156 6.47 2.16 -6.93
C VAL A 156 6.15 3.55 -7.44
N ARG A 157 7.05 4.14 -8.23
CA ARG A 157 6.92 5.55 -8.64
C ARG A 157 5.71 5.79 -9.53
N GLY A 158 5.04 6.93 -9.33
CA GLY A 158 3.92 7.39 -10.15
C GLY A 158 2.62 6.65 -9.84
N SER A 159 2.20 5.78 -10.74
CA SER A 159 0.95 5.03 -10.60
C SER A 159 1.14 3.53 -10.83
N VAL A 160 0.22 2.74 -10.26
CA VAL A 160 0.13 1.30 -10.50
C VAL A 160 -1.23 0.99 -11.14
N PRO A 161 -1.25 0.68 -12.45
CA PRO A 161 -2.45 0.26 -13.17
C PRO A 161 -3.21 -0.85 -12.45
N ILE A 162 -4.54 -0.78 -12.48
CA ILE A 162 -5.41 -1.75 -11.81
C ILE A 162 -5.21 -3.17 -12.37
N GLU A 163 -4.81 -3.30 -13.62
CA GLU A 163 -4.49 -4.55 -14.30
C GLU A 163 -3.25 -5.24 -13.72
N ARG A 164 -2.40 -4.51 -12.98
CA ARG A 164 -1.24 -5.06 -12.26
C ARG A 164 -1.62 -5.59 -10.88
N ILE A 165 -2.86 -5.41 -10.43
CA ILE A 165 -3.36 -5.97 -9.17
C ILE A 165 -3.79 -7.42 -9.41
N ALA A 166 -3.16 -8.34 -8.69
CA ALA A 166 -3.45 -9.77 -8.82
C ALA A 166 -4.75 -10.16 -8.10
N LEU A 167 -5.04 -9.49 -6.98
CA LEU A 167 -6.15 -9.81 -6.10
C LEU A 167 -6.62 -8.57 -5.33
N ILE A 168 -7.93 -8.41 -5.18
CA ILE A 168 -8.55 -7.58 -4.15
C ILE A 168 -9.11 -8.50 -3.08
N ALA A 169 -8.50 -8.51 -1.90
CA ALA A 169 -8.99 -9.26 -0.75
C ALA A 169 -9.95 -8.41 0.08
N VAL A 170 -11.00 -9.06 0.61
CA VAL A 170 -12.07 -8.45 1.40
C VAL A 170 -12.46 -9.34 2.57
N ALA A 171 -13.10 -8.75 3.59
CA ALA A 171 -13.44 -9.45 4.82
C ALA A 171 -14.61 -10.46 4.68
N ASN A 172 -15.59 -10.17 3.82
CA ASN A 172 -16.82 -10.97 3.72
C ASN A 172 -17.48 -10.86 2.32
N ASP A 173 -18.49 -11.70 2.07
CA ASP A 173 -19.19 -11.79 0.79
C ASP A 173 -19.91 -10.48 0.42
N ARG A 174 -20.50 -9.78 1.40
CA ARG A 174 -21.17 -8.50 1.14
C ARG A 174 -20.21 -7.48 0.53
N VAL A 175 -19.01 -7.36 1.09
CA VAL A 175 -17.96 -6.48 0.58
C VAL A 175 -17.47 -6.98 -0.78
N ARG A 176 -17.30 -8.29 -0.96
CA ARG A 176 -16.93 -8.89 -2.26
C ARG A 176 -17.89 -8.48 -3.36
N ASP A 177 -19.19 -8.62 -3.12
CA ASP A 177 -20.21 -8.37 -4.13
C ASP A 177 -20.25 -6.89 -4.50
N ARG A 178 -20.05 -6.00 -3.52
CA ARG A 178 -19.86 -4.56 -3.77
C ARG A 178 -18.63 -4.25 -4.62
N VAL A 179 -17.49 -4.86 -4.32
CA VAL A 179 -16.25 -4.69 -5.12
C VAL A 179 -16.44 -5.23 -6.54
N ARG A 180 -17.08 -6.39 -6.69
CA ARG A 180 -17.36 -6.98 -8.00
C ARG A 180 -18.26 -6.09 -8.86
N ALA A 181 -19.32 -5.52 -8.27
CA ALA A 181 -20.18 -4.58 -8.98
C ALA A 181 -19.38 -3.33 -9.44
N ALA A 182 -18.51 -2.79 -8.59
CA ALA A 182 -17.67 -1.65 -8.94
C ALA A 182 -16.69 -1.97 -10.09
N LEU A 183 -16.06 -3.15 -10.06
CA LEU A 183 -15.18 -3.62 -11.15
C LEU A 183 -15.94 -3.81 -12.47
N GLN A 184 -17.14 -4.41 -12.41
CA GLN A 184 -17.98 -4.63 -13.59
C GLN A 184 -18.39 -3.30 -14.25
N ALA A 185 -18.69 -2.27 -13.45
CA ALA A 185 -19.08 -0.96 -13.96
C ALA A 185 -18.00 -0.28 -14.83
N VAL A 186 -16.72 -0.64 -14.63
CA VAL A 186 -15.58 -0.12 -15.40
C VAL A 186 -14.94 -1.18 -16.32
N GLY A 187 -15.53 -2.38 -16.41
CA GLY A 187 -14.99 -3.48 -17.23
C GLY A 187 -13.68 -4.10 -16.73
N ALA A 188 -13.26 -3.81 -15.49
CA ALA A 188 -12.03 -4.36 -14.91
C ALA A 188 -12.21 -5.83 -14.50
N LYS A 189 -11.18 -6.66 -14.70
CA LYS A 189 -11.23 -8.13 -14.50
C LYS A 189 -10.40 -8.63 -13.32
N VAL A 190 -10.11 -7.76 -12.35
CA VAL A 190 -9.31 -8.15 -11.17
C VAL A 190 -10.04 -9.18 -10.32
N ARG A 191 -9.32 -10.21 -9.86
CA ARG A 191 -9.87 -11.23 -8.97
C ARG A 191 -10.27 -10.60 -7.63
N VAL A 192 -11.45 -10.96 -7.12
CA VAL A 192 -11.89 -10.60 -5.77
C VAL A 192 -12.08 -11.86 -4.94
N ALA A 193 -11.49 -11.93 -3.75
CA ALA A 193 -11.60 -13.07 -2.86
C ALA A 193 -11.84 -12.65 -1.42
N VAL A 194 -12.60 -13.48 -0.70
CA VAL A 194 -12.92 -13.29 0.71
C VAL A 194 -11.85 -14.00 1.53
N TYR A 195 -11.13 -13.25 2.36
CA TYR A 195 -10.07 -13.77 3.22
C TYR A 195 -10.25 -13.26 4.66
N PRO A 196 -11.25 -13.76 5.42
CA PRO A 196 -11.60 -13.22 6.73
C PRO A 196 -10.40 -13.12 7.70
N PRO A 197 -9.49 -14.11 7.78
CA PRO A 197 -8.32 -14.02 8.68
C PRO A 197 -7.45 -12.77 8.48
N TRP A 198 -7.38 -12.20 7.27
CA TRP A 198 -6.62 -10.99 7.00
C TRP A 198 -7.28 -9.71 7.53
N PHE A 199 -8.49 -9.80 8.07
CA PHE A 199 -9.30 -8.67 8.57
C PHE A 199 -9.65 -8.79 10.05
N LEU A 200 -9.33 -9.92 10.68
CA LEU A 200 -9.49 -10.11 12.12
C LEU A 200 -8.29 -9.49 12.83
N GLY A 201 -8.50 -8.66 13.85
CA GLY A 201 -7.45 -8.31 14.80
C GLY A 201 -6.93 -9.58 15.46
N GLY A 202 -5.63 -9.68 15.71
CA GLY A 202 -5.09 -10.78 16.50
C GLY A 202 -5.85 -10.86 17.82
N ALA A 203 -6.50 -11.98 18.11
CA ALA A 203 -6.96 -12.26 19.45
C ALA A 203 -5.71 -12.49 20.29
N GLU A 204 -5.33 -11.51 21.10
CA GLU A 204 -4.67 -11.80 22.38
C GLU A 204 -5.74 -12.09 23.44
#